data_AF-A0A7J6QFX9-F1
#
_entry.id   AF-A0A7J6QFX9-F1
#
_cell.length_a   1.000
_cell.length_b   1.000
_cell.length_c   1.000
_cell.angle_alpha   90.00
_cell.angle_beta   90.00
_cell.angle_gamma   90.00
#
_symmetry.space_group_name_H-M   'P 1'
#
loop_
_entity.id
_entity.type
_entity.pdbx_description
1 polymer ?
#
loop_
_entity_poly.entity_id
_entity_poly.type
_entity_poly.pdbx_seq_one_letter_code
_entity_poly.pdbx_strand_id
1 'polypeptide(L)'
;MIGTMGDVVFAWAIVSGKASEEAKAVMYQAIRQDTFGESSESSPFGRACSKYYDEKGFFPPSECPDCVSRALMNMVADSAIAHAADKLGMADDAAVLRKRVTRAVDANWNPELAIFGPRDEAGNWYNISVKSWSSQAYTEGGALQYRFCLPFDVPRLVGLHGGREKFCETIRGHFTDTTLPLFEPSSLSIITHEQKELSLISDRFG
;
A
#
# COMPACT_ATOMS: atom_id res chain seq x y z
N MET A 1 -12.05 1.19 -4.53
CA MET A 1 -10.67 1.35 -5.08
C MET A 1 -10.00 2.58 -4.49
N ILE A 2 -8.68 2.51 -4.32
CA ILE A 2 -7.88 3.49 -3.58
C ILE A 2 -6.55 3.78 -4.30
N GLY A 3 -5.88 4.88 -3.91
CA GLY A 3 -4.61 5.30 -4.49
C GLY A 3 -4.75 5.85 -5.93
N THR A 4 -3.64 6.34 -6.47
CA THR A 4 -3.56 6.91 -7.82
C THR A 4 -2.78 5.98 -8.75
N MET A 5 -3.24 4.74 -8.93
CA MET A 5 -2.50 3.72 -9.72
C MET A 5 -2.32 4.08 -11.20
N GLY A 6 -3.05 5.07 -11.71
CA GLY A 6 -2.76 5.71 -13.01
C GLY A 6 -1.36 6.34 -13.06
N ASP A 7 -0.87 6.88 -11.94
CA ASP A 7 0.48 7.44 -11.83
C ASP A 7 1.54 6.38 -12.09
N VAL A 8 1.33 5.15 -11.62
CA VAL A 8 2.25 4.03 -11.82
C VAL A 8 2.34 3.68 -13.30
N VAL A 9 1.22 3.72 -14.03
CA VAL A 9 1.18 3.48 -15.47
C VAL A 9 1.92 4.59 -16.23
N PHE A 10 1.67 5.85 -15.91
CA PHE A 10 2.37 6.98 -16.51
C PHE A 10 3.87 6.97 -16.19
N ALA A 11 4.24 6.71 -14.94
CA ALA A 11 5.62 6.60 -14.52
C ALA A 11 6.35 5.48 -15.28
N TRP A 12 5.73 4.32 -15.44
CA TRP A 12 6.28 3.23 -16.25
C TRP A 12 6.41 3.61 -17.73
N ALA A 13 5.43 4.31 -18.31
CA ALA A 13 5.49 4.77 -19.70
C ALA A 13 6.68 5.73 -19.93
N ILE A 14 6.94 6.62 -18.97
CA ILE A 14 8.10 7.53 -18.97
C ILE A 14 9.41 6.73 -18.86
N VAL A 15 9.53 5.85 -17.85
CA VAL A 15 10.75 5.09 -17.57
C VAL A 15 11.10 4.13 -18.72
N SER A 16 10.11 3.47 -19.30
CA SER A 16 10.28 2.52 -20.41
C SER A 16 10.60 3.20 -21.74
N GLY A 17 10.49 4.53 -21.84
CA GLY A 17 10.72 5.28 -23.08
C GLY A 17 9.65 5.06 -24.15
N LYS A 18 8.47 4.55 -23.77
CA LYS A 18 7.36 4.28 -24.70
C LYS A 18 6.47 5.50 -24.96
N ALA A 19 6.56 6.53 -24.13
CA ALA A 19 5.91 7.81 -24.34
C ALA A 19 6.76 8.74 -25.23
N SER A 20 6.13 9.53 -26.09
CA SER A 20 6.81 10.63 -26.82
C SER A 20 7.28 11.70 -25.84
N GLU A 21 8.20 12.59 -26.26
CA GLU A 21 8.69 13.67 -25.40
C GLU A 21 7.56 14.62 -24.96
N GLU A 22 6.63 14.93 -25.86
CA GLU A 22 5.46 15.76 -25.55
C GLU A 22 4.56 15.07 -24.52
N ALA A 23 4.34 13.77 -24.68
CA ALA A 23 3.51 12.99 -23.76
C ALA A 23 4.15 12.87 -22.37
N LYS A 24 5.47 12.71 -22.27
CA LYS A 24 6.19 12.62 -20.98
C LYS A 24 5.96 13.86 -20.12
N ALA A 25 6.03 15.05 -20.71
CA ALA A 25 5.83 16.30 -19.99
C ALA A 25 4.41 16.38 -19.38
N VAL A 26 3.38 16.05 -20.18
CA VAL A 26 1.98 16.07 -19.72
C VAL A 26 1.72 14.98 -18.67
N MET A 27 2.22 13.76 -18.89
CA MET A 27 2.11 12.66 -17.94
C MET A 27 2.76 13.01 -16.60
N TYR A 28 3.97 13.58 -16.62
CA TYR A 28 4.66 13.95 -15.41
C TYR A 28 4.00 15.13 -14.68
N GLN A 29 3.43 16.08 -15.41
CA GLN A 29 2.63 17.15 -14.82
C GLN A 29 1.40 16.60 -14.08
N ALA A 30 0.67 15.66 -14.68
CA ALA A 30 -0.47 15.02 -14.04
C ALA A 30 -0.06 14.25 -12.77
N ILE A 31 1.00 13.45 -12.86
CA ILE A 31 1.58 12.75 -11.70
C ILE A 31 1.92 13.74 -10.58
N ARG A 32 2.61 14.84 -10.89
CA ARG A 32 3.00 15.84 -9.88
C ARG A 32 1.78 16.48 -9.22
N GLN A 33 0.72 16.75 -9.97
CA GLN A 33 -0.51 17.31 -9.43
C GLN A 33 -1.15 16.36 -8.41
N ASP A 34 -1.23 15.06 -8.72
CA ASP A 34 -1.80 14.06 -7.80
C ASP A 34 -0.91 13.83 -6.56
N THR A 35 0.40 14.00 -6.71
CA THR A 35 1.41 13.60 -5.73
C THR A 35 1.81 14.72 -4.76
N PHE A 36 1.82 15.97 -5.23
CA PHE A 36 2.27 17.15 -4.49
C PHE A 36 1.21 18.26 -4.44
N GLY A 37 0.17 18.18 -5.25
CA GLY A 37 -0.94 19.13 -5.21
C GLY A 37 -1.86 18.87 -4.02
N GLU A 38 -2.55 19.91 -3.59
CA GLU A 38 -3.61 19.78 -2.60
C GLU A 38 -4.85 19.18 -3.27
N SER A 39 -5.39 18.11 -2.69
CA SER A 39 -6.74 17.64 -3.00
C SER A 39 -7.70 18.17 -1.94
N SER A 40 -8.82 18.77 -2.36
CA SER A 40 -9.93 19.04 -1.42
C SER A 40 -10.34 17.73 -0.75
N GLU A 41 -10.62 17.75 0.55
CA GLU A 41 -11.15 16.60 1.29
C GLU A 41 -12.47 16.07 0.69
N SER A 42 -13.23 16.93 0.01
CA SER A 42 -14.47 16.57 -0.68
C SER A 42 -14.26 16.08 -2.12
N SER A 43 -13.03 16.07 -2.63
CA SER A 43 -12.73 15.71 -4.01
C SER A 43 -12.72 14.18 -4.17
N PRO A 44 -13.41 13.63 -5.19
CA PRO A 44 -13.24 12.22 -5.56
C PRO A 44 -11.91 11.98 -6.31
N PHE A 45 -11.16 13.03 -6.63
CA PHE A 45 -9.92 12.97 -7.42
C PHE A 45 -8.67 13.20 -6.55
N GLY A 46 -7.58 12.53 -6.94
CA GLY A 46 -6.26 12.65 -6.32
C GLY A 46 -6.10 11.83 -5.04
N ARG A 47 -5.10 12.21 -4.23
CA ARG A 47 -4.74 11.48 -3.00
C ARG A 47 -5.47 12.05 -1.77
N ALA A 48 -6.62 11.46 -1.44
CA ALA A 48 -7.30 11.76 -0.17
C ALA A 48 -6.37 11.61 1.05
N CYS A 49 -6.58 12.48 2.04
CA CYS A 49 -5.88 12.53 3.32
C CYS A 49 -4.35 12.78 3.20
N SER A 50 -3.85 13.25 2.04
CA SER A 50 -2.42 13.29 1.69
C SER A 50 -1.53 13.91 2.76
N LYS A 51 -2.00 14.95 3.45
CA LYS A 51 -1.28 15.62 4.55
C LYS A 51 -0.73 14.65 5.60
N TYR A 52 -1.52 13.68 6.05
CA TYR A 52 -1.07 12.70 7.05
C TYR A 52 0.06 11.81 6.51
N TYR A 53 -0.04 11.37 5.27
CA TYR A 53 0.99 10.56 4.64
C TYR A 53 2.27 11.36 4.36
N ASP A 54 2.14 12.63 3.99
CA ASP A 54 3.26 13.53 3.71
C ASP A 54 4.03 13.91 4.97
N GLU A 55 3.35 14.04 6.11
CA GLU A 55 3.96 14.34 7.39
C GLU A 55 4.42 13.07 8.13
N LYS A 56 3.52 12.11 8.32
CA LYS A 56 3.72 10.94 9.19
C LYS A 56 4.10 9.66 8.44
N GLY A 57 3.79 9.55 7.14
CA GLY A 57 4.01 8.33 6.35
C GLY A 57 2.93 7.25 6.51
N PHE A 58 1.90 7.49 7.33
CA PHE A 58 0.76 6.60 7.52
C PHE A 58 -0.52 7.42 7.71
N PHE A 59 -1.68 6.77 7.63
CA PHE A 59 -2.97 7.39 7.89
C PHE A 59 -3.59 6.82 9.17
N PRO A 60 -4.07 7.66 10.10
CA PRO A 60 -4.90 7.19 11.20
C PRO A 60 -6.27 6.71 10.68
N PRO A 61 -6.83 5.61 11.19
CA PRO A 61 -8.16 5.14 10.81
C PRO A 61 -9.29 6.15 11.06
N SER A 62 -9.15 7.04 12.05
CA SER A 62 -10.10 8.13 12.33
C SER A 62 -10.14 9.20 11.24
N GLU A 63 -9.03 9.36 10.51
CA GLU A 63 -8.81 10.44 9.56
C GLU A 63 -8.95 9.97 8.11
N CYS A 64 -8.66 8.70 7.83
CA CYS A 64 -8.76 8.15 6.49
C CYS A 64 -9.24 6.70 6.51
N PRO A 65 -10.34 6.36 5.82
CA PRO A 65 -10.72 4.97 5.61
C PRO A 65 -9.69 4.26 4.73
N ASP A 66 -9.69 2.92 4.79
CA ASP A 66 -8.75 2.08 4.03
C ASP A 66 -7.28 2.47 4.28
N CYS A 67 -6.97 2.94 5.48
CA CYS A 67 -5.73 3.65 5.78
C CYS A 67 -4.46 2.88 5.39
N VAL A 68 -4.39 1.59 5.71
CA VAL A 68 -3.18 0.78 5.47
C VAL A 68 -3.03 0.48 3.98
N SER A 69 -4.10 0.01 3.32
CA SER A 69 -4.06 -0.27 1.89
C SER A 69 -3.78 1.01 1.08
N ARG A 70 -4.30 2.16 1.51
CA ARG A 70 -4.07 3.47 0.89
C ARG A 70 -2.62 3.92 1.04
N ALA A 71 -2.03 3.73 2.23
CA ALA A 71 -0.60 4.01 2.45
C ALA A 71 0.27 3.15 1.53
N LEU A 72 -0.01 1.85 1.44
CA LEU A 72 0.74 0.92 0.58
C LEU A 72 0.64 1.30 -0.90
N MET A 73 -0.55 1.65 -1.40
CA MET A 73 -0.71 2.12 -2.79
C MET A 73 0.07 3.43 -3.03
N ASN A 74 0.06 4.36 -2.08
CA ASN A 74 0.87 5.59 -2.20
C ASN A 74 2.37 5.30 -2.19
N MET A 75 2.85 4.30 -1.44
CA MET A 75 4.25 3.89 -1.47
C MET A 75 4.63 3.32 -2.85
N VAL A 76 3.77 2.48 -3.43
CA VAL A 76 3.96 1.93 -4.78
C VAL A 76 4.01 3.06 -5.82
N ALA A 77 3.06 4.00 -5.75
CA ALA A 77 3.03 5.16 -6.62
C ALA A 77 4.30 6.01 -6.47
N ASP A 78 4.66 6.41 -5.25
CA ASP A 78 5.84 7.24 -4.99
C ASP A 78 7.13 6.59 -5.49
N SER A 79 7.29 5.28 -5.30
CA SER A 79 8.47 4.58 -5.80
C SER A 79 8.53 4.60 -7.33
N ALA A 80 7.41 4.35 -8.02
CA ALA A 80 7.36 4.42 -9.48
C ALA A 80 7.64 5.83 -9.99
N ILE A 81 7.04 6.84 -9.37
CA ILE A 81 7.20 8.25 -9.72
C ILE A 81 8.63 8.71 -9.49
N ALA A 82 9.30 8.26 -8.42
CA ALA A 82 10.70 8.60 -8.18
C ALA A 82 11.61 8.15 -9.34
N HIS A 83 11.33 6.99 -9.94
CA HIS A 83 12.07 6.54 -11.14
C HIS A 83 11.74 7.37 -12.38
N ALA A 84 10.49 7.80 -12.56
CA ALA A 84 10.11 8.70 -13.64
C ALA A 84 10.76 10.09 -13.47
N ALA A 85 10.80 10.60 -12.25
CA ALA A 85 11.45 11.85 -11.87
C ALA A 85 12.95 11.84 -12.23
N ASP A 86 13.68 10.78 -11.84
CA ASP A 86 15.08 10.59 -12.24
C ASP A 86 15.26 10.63 -13.76
N LYS A 87 14.40 9.90 -14.49
CA LYS A 87 14.47 9.80 -15.95
C LYS A 87 14.31 11.15 -16.64
N LEU A 88 13.57 12.07 -16.02
CA LEU A 88 13.30 13.42 -16.52
C LEU A 88 14.21 14.49 -15.91
N GLY A 89 15.18 14.12 -15.07
CA GLY A 89 16.10 15.07 -14.42
C GLY A 89 15.49 15.85 -13.25
N MET A 90 14.37 15.38 -12.68
CA MET A 90 13.65 16.00 -11.58
C MET A 90 14.17 15.49 -10.23
N ALA A 91 15.44 15.74 -9.94
CA ALA A 91 16.15 15.14 -8.81
C ALA A 91 15.54 15.44 -7.44
N ASP A 92 15.02 16.66 -7.23
CA ASP A 92 14.41 17.07 -5.96
C ASP A 92 13.15 16.27 -5.65
N ASP A 93 12.27 16.09 -6.65
CA ASP A 93 11.09 15.25 -6.50
C ASP A 93 11.46 13.82 -6.17
N ALA A 94 12.43 13.25 -6.90
CA ALA A 94 12.87 11.88 -6.69
C ALA A 94 13.41 11.67 -5.27
N ALA A 95 14.16 12.64 -4.74
CA ALA A 95 14.68 12.61 -3.37
C ALA A 95 13.56 12.67 -2.33
N VAL A 96 12.58 13.57 -2.50
CA VAL A 96 11.41 13.69 -1.61
C VAL A 96 10.62 12.39 -1.59
N LEU A 97 10.33 11.82 -2.76
CA LEU A 97 9.53 10.59 -2.90
C LEU A 97 10.20 9.38 -2.26
N ARG A 98 11.51 9.19 -2.49
CA ARG A 98 12.27 8.09 -1.86
C ARG A 98 12.29 8.20 -0.34
N LYS A 99 12.46 9.42 0.18
CA LYS A 99 12.43 9.68 1.62
C LYS A 99 11.04 9.40 2.19
N ARG A 100 9.99 9.82 1.49
CA ARG A 100 8.58 9.56 1.88
C ARG A 100 8.28 8.08 1.91
N VAL A 101 8.63 7.31 0.86
CA VAL A 101 8.51 5.84 0.82
C VAL A 101 9.24 5.21 1.99
N THR A 102 10.50 5.61 2.23
CA THR A 102 11.30 5.01 3.31
C THR A 102 10.64 5.19 4.67
N ARG A 103 10.22 6.41 4.98
CA ARG A 103 9.49 6.72 6.22
C ARG A 103 8.16 5.97 6.29
N ALA A 104 7.42 5.90 5.18
CA ALA A 104 6.12 5.26 5.13
C ALA A 104 6.21 3.75 5.40
N VAL A 105 7.22 3.06 4.87
CA VAL A 105 7.45 1.65 5.18
C VAL A 105 7.72 1.45 6.67
N ASP A 106 8.60 2.26 7.28
CA ASP A 106 8.90 2.17 8.72
C ASP A 106 7.69 2.51 9.59
N ALA A 107 6.88 3.47 9.16
CA ALA A 107 5.68 3.88 9.87
C ALA A 107 4.59 2.81 9.82
N ASN A 108 4.45 2.03 8.74
CA ASN A 108 3.35 1.09 8.60
C ASN A 108 3.71 -0.36 8.98
N TRP A 109 4.99 -0.74 9.08
CA TRP A 109 5.36 -2.10 9.46
C TRP A 109 5.25 -2.36 10.96
N ASN A 110 4.35 -3.27 11.36
CA ASN A 110 4.24 -3.79 12.71
C ASN A 110 5.08 -5.07 12.85
N PRO A 111 6.24 -5.02 13.54
CA PRO A 111 7.13 -6.18 13.65
C PRO A 111 6.60 -7.28 14.58
N GLU A 112 5.72 -6.96 15.53
CA GLU A 112 5.14 -7.95 16.45
C GLU A 112 4.19 -8.89 15.72
N LEU A 113 3.37 -8.34 14.82
CA LEU A 113 2.39 -9.08 14.03
C LEU A 113 2.91 -9.46 12.63
N ALA A 114 4.11 -9.00 12.26
CA ALA A 114 4.72 -9.17 10.94
C ALA A 114 3.77 -8.80 9.76
N ILE A 115 3.11 -7.65 9.89
CA ILE A 115 2.17 -7.09 8.92
C ILE A 115 2.43 -5.60 8.69
N PHE A 116 1.87 -5.05 7.62
CA PHE A 116 1.56 -3.61 7.59
C PHE A 116 0.27 -3.38 8.37
N GLY A 117 0.27 -2.49 9.36
CA GLY A 117 -0.84 -2.35 10.31
C GLY A 117 -1.33 -0.91 10.51
N PRO A 118 -2.55 -0.72 11.04
CA PRO A 118 -3.09 0.59 11.35
C PRO A 118 -2.49 1.16 12.64
N ARG A 119 -2.30 2.48 12.67
CA ARG A 119 -1.83 3.25 13.84
C ARG A 119 -2.77 4.40 14.16
N ASP A 120 -2.89 4.73 15.44
CA ASP A 120 -3.61 5.94 15.85
C ASP A 120 -2.80 7.21 15.54
N GLU A 121 -3.38 8.38 15.79
CA GLU A 121 -2.71 9.66 15.55
C GLU A 121 -1.42 9.86 16.34
N ALA A 122 -1.32 9.23 17.52
CA ALA A 122 -0.15 9.24 18.39
C ALA A 122 0.93 8.23 17.95
N GLY A 123 0.62 7.39 16.95
CA GLY A 123 1.53 6.39 16.41
C GLY A 123 1.49 5.04 17.13
N ASN A 124 0.53 4.81 18.03
CA ASN A 124 0.36 3.51 18.67
C ASN A 124 -0.34 2.53 17.72
N TRP A 125 0.05 1.25 17.77
CA TRP A 125 -0.60 0.20 17.00
C TRP A 125 -1.99 -0.10 17.54
N TYR A 126 -2.95 -0.27 16.64
CA TYR A 126 -4.20 -0.92 17.01
C TYR A 126 -3.97 -2.42 17.22
N ASN A 127 -4.57 -2.97 18.26
CA ASN A 127 -4.64 -4.41 18.45
C ASN A 127 -5.71 -4.99 17.50
N ILE A 128 -5.26 -5.62 16.41
CA ILE A 128 -6.14 -6.24 15.42
C ILE A 128 -5.86 -7.73 15.31
N SER A 129 -6.91 -8.51 15.04
CA SER A 129 -6.74 -9.86 14.52
C SER A 129 -6.17 -9.78 13.10
N VAL A 130 -5.09 -10.52 12.82
CA VAL A 130 -4.48 -10.56 11.47
C VAL A 130 -5.43 -11.20 10.43
N LYS A 131 -6.42 -11.98 10.89
CA LYS A 131 -7.47 -12.56 10.05
C LYS A 131 -8.62 -11.59 9.78
N SER A 132 -8.66 -10.45 10.46
CA SER A 132 -9.69 -9.44 10.27
C SER A 132 -9.56 -8.78 8.90
N TRP A 133 -10.66 -8.78 8.17
CA TRP A 133 -10.85 -7.92 7.00
C TRP A 133 -11.49 -6.62 7.46
N SER A 134 -10.80 -5.92 8.37
CA SER A 134 -11.28 -4.67 8.94
C SER A 134 -11.49 -3.65 7.83
N SER A 135 -12.74 -3.27 7.60
CA SER A 135 -13.15 -2.30 6.58
C SER A 135 -12.64 -0.88 6.83
N GLN A 136 -11.98 -0.61 7.96
CA GLN A 136 -11.36 0.68 8.24
C GLN A 136 -9.88 0.73 7.80
N ALA A 137 -9.20 -0.41 7.73
CA ALA A 137 -7.76 -0.47 7.47
C ALA A 137 -7.41 -0.96 6.08
N TYR A 138 -8.19 -1.90 5.54
CA TYR A 138 -7.88 -2.59 4.29
C TYR A 138 -9.09 -2.58 3.35
N THR A 139 -8.80 -2.48 2.06
CA THR A 139 -9.79 -2.59 0.98
C THR A 139 -9.77 -3.99 0.38
N GLU A 140 -10.94 -4.66 0.38
CA GLU A 140 -11.17 -5.96 -0.31
C GLU A 140 -10.12 -7.05 0.03
N GLY A 141 -9.57 -6.98 1.25
CA GLY A 141 -8.52 -7.86 1.75
C GLY A 141 -8.28 -7.64 3.23
N GLY A 142 -7.33 -8.37 3.81
CA GLY A 142 -6.90 -8.22 5.20
C GLY A 142 -5.38 -8.08 5.34
N ALA A 143 -4.94 -8.02 6.60
CA ALA A 143 -3.52 -7.86 6.94
C ALA A 143 -2.62 -8.93 6.30
N LEU A 144 -3.10 -10.18 6.24
CA LEU A 144 -2.35 -11.30 5.66
C LEU A 144 -2.13 -11.18 4.14
N GLN A 145 -3.05 -10.55 3.41
CA GLN A 145 -2.89 -10.32 1.97
C GLN A 145 -1.94 -9.13 1.73
N TYR A 146 -2.12 -8.04 2.49
CA TYR A 146 -1.35 -6.82 2.31
C TYR A 146 0.07 -6.86 2.88
N ARG A 147 0.41 -7.80 3.80
CA ARG A 147 1.76 -7.89 4.39
C ARG A 147 2.90 -8.09 3.37
N PHE A 148 2.58 -8.50 2.14
CA PHE A 148 3.55 -8.68 1.06
C PHE A 148 3.63 -7.49 0.10
N CYS A 149 2.87 -6.41 0.34
CA CYS A 149 2.71 -5.29 -0.60
C CYS A 149 3.89 -4.31 -0.56
N LEU A 150 5.07 -4.79 -0.94
CA LEU A 150 6.27 -3.97 -1.12
C LEU A 150 7.00 -4.35 -2.43
N PRO A 151 6.30 -4.33 -3.59
CA PRO A 151 6.83 -4.87 -4.84
C PRO A 151 8.06 -4.10 -5.36
N PHE A 152 8.24 -2.86 -4.92
CA PHE A 152 9.35 -1.99 -5.30
C PHE A 152 10.61 -2.19 -4.45
N ASP A 153 10.54 -2.93 -3.34
CA ASP A 153 11.69 -3.16 -2.44
C ASP A 153 11.62 -4.55 -1.78
N VAL A 154 11.71 -5.59 -2.61
CA VAL A 154 11.73 -6.99 -2.16
C VAL A 154 12.84 -7.28 -1.13
N PRO A 155 14.08 -6.77 -1.27
CA PRO A 155 15.12 -6.97 -0.26
C PRO A 155 14.72 -6.44 1.12
N ARG A 156 14.12 -5.24 1.19
CA ARG A 156 13.60 -4.72 2.47
C ARG A 156 12.46 -5.55 3.00
N LEU A 157 11.53 -6.00 2.16
CA LEU A 157 10.43 -6.88 2.59
C LEU A 157 10.98 -8.17 3.25
N VAL A 158 11.99 -8.80 2.64
CA VAL A 158 12.68 -9.95 3.23
C VAL A 158 13.29 -9.60 4.60
N GLY A 159 13.91 -8.43 4.71
CA GLY A 159 14.47 -7.92 5.97
C GLY A 159 13.41 -7.71 7.05
N LEU A 160 12.26 -7.13 6.70
CA LEU A 160 11.13 -6.91 7.61
C LEU A 160 10.58 -8.22 8.19
N HIS A 161 10.59 -9.29 7.41
CA HIS A 161 10.24 -10.64 7.87
C HIS A 161 11.37 -11.37 8.61
N GLY A 162 12.50 -10.71 8.87
CA GLY A 162 13.62 -11.27 9.63
C GLY A 162 14.54 -12.18 8.81
N GLY A 163 14.59 -11.99 7.49
CA GLY A 163 15.51 -12.67 6.60
C GLY A 163 14.84 -13.70 5.68
N ARG A 164 15.65 -14.26 4.77
CA ARG A 164 15.18 -15.14 3.68
C ARG A 164 14.40 -16.35 4.19
N GLU A 165 14.93 -17.04 5.19
CA GLU A 165 14.35 -18.28 5.72
C GLU A 165 12.95 -18.03 6.31
N LYS A 166 12.84 -17.06 7.23
CA LYS A 166 11.57 -16.66 7.84
C LYS A 166 10.56 -16.13 6.80
N PHE A 167 11.03 -15.39 5.80
CA PHE A 167 10.15 -14.93 4.72
C PHE A 167 9.60 -16.09 3.89
N CYS A 168 10.44 -17.06 3.52
CA CYS A 168 10.00 -18.27 2.82
C CYS A 168 9.02 -19.10 3.66
N GLU A 169 9.25 -19.23 4.96
CA GLU A 169 8.31 -19.88 5.89
C GLU A 169 6.98 -19.13 5.97
N THR A 170 7.03 -17.80 6.03
CA THR A 170 5.83 -16.94 6.05
C THR A 170 5.00 -17.11 4.78
N ILE A 171 5.65 -17.14 3.61
CA ILE A 171 4.99 -17.40 2.32
C ILE A 171 4.40 -18.80 2.30
N ARG A 172 5.16 -19.83 2.70
CA ARG A 172 4.66 -21.21 2.76
C ARG A 172 3.42 -21.31 3.63
N GLY A 173 3.49 -20.76 4.85
CA GLY A 173 2.36 -20.72 5.77
C GLY A 173 1.16 -19.99 5.18
N HIS A 174 1.35 -18.90 4.43
CA HIS A 174 0.26 -18.20 3.76
C HIS A 174 -0.54 -19.08 2.80
N PHE A 175 0.13 -20.00 2.10
CA PHE A 175 -0.50 -20.88 1.13
C PHE A 175 -0.99 -22.20 1.73
N THR A 176 -0.43 -22.65 2.86
CA THR A 176 -0.76 -23.96 3.46
C THR A 176 -1.63 -23.87 4.71
N ASP A 177 -1.76 -22.70 5.33
CA ASP A 177 -2.59 -22.54 6.53
C ASP A 177 -4.08 -22.52 6.16
N THR A 178 -4.77 -23.61 6.50
CA THR A 178 -6.22 -23.80 6.33
C THR A 178 -6.98 -23.65 7.65
N THR A 179 -6.36 -23.11 8.70
CA THR A 179 -6.96 -23.00 10.03
C THR A 179 -8.17 -22.07 10.03
N LEU A 180 -9.34 -22.61 10.38
CA LEU A 180 -10.59 -21.84 10.46
C LEU A 180 -10.67 -20.94 11.71
N PRO A 181 -11.39 -19.80 11.65
CA PRO A 181 -11.92 -19.20 10.43
C PRO A 181 -10.78 -18.66 9.55
N LEU A 182 -10.94 -18.70 8.22
CA LEU A 182 -9.92 -18.19 7.27
C LEU A 182 -9.84 -16.65 7.29
N PHE A 183 -10.96 -16.01 7.59
CA PHE A 183 -11.08 -14.58 7.80
C PHE A 183 -12.12 -14.32 8.88
N GLU A 184 -11.99 -13.19 9.55
CA GLU A 184 -13.03 -12.66 10.42
C GLU A 184 -13.74 -11.53 9.67
N PRO A 185 -15.07 -11.60 9.47
CA PRO A 185 -15.80 -10.55 8.80
C PRO A 185 -15.68 -9.24 9.56
N SER A 186 -15.79 -8.12 8.84
CA SER A 186 -15.88 -6.81 9.48
C SER A 186 -17.16 -6.71 10.33
N SER A 187 -17.25 -5.66 11.15
CA SER A 187 -18.42 -5.37 11.99
C SER A 187 -19.75 -5.27 11.23
N LEU A 188 -19.71 -5.17 9.90
CA LEU A 188 -20.88 -5.07 9.02
C LEU A 188 -21.65 -6.38 8.84
N SER A 189 -21.20 -7.51 9.41
CA SER A 189 -21.92 -8.81 9.45
C SER A 189 -22.29 -9.40 8.07
N ILE A 190 -21.76 -8.85 6.97
CA ILE A 190 -21.98 -9.32 5.60
C ILE A 190 -20.67 -9.91 5.10
N ILE A 191 -20.71 -11.16 4.64
CA ILE A 191 -19.60 -11.80 3.92
C ILE A 191 -19.61 -11.26 2.50
N THR A 192 -18.53 -10.59 2.11
CA THR A 192 -18.30 -10.08 0.75
C THR A 192 -18.02 -11.21 -0.24
N HIS A 193 -18.13 -10.96 -1.54
CA HIS A 193 -17.89 -12.03 -2.53
C HIS A 193 -16.41 -12.45 -2.55
N GLU A 194 -15.47 -11.54 -2.28
CA GLU A 194 -14.03 -11.78 -2.16
C GLU A 194 -13.72 -12.73 -0.99
N GLN A 195 -14.35 -12.50 0.16
CA GLN A 195 -14.27 -13.39 1.31
C GLN A 195 -14.88 -14.77 1.01
N LYS A 196 -16.00 -14.79 0.28
CA LYS A 196 -16.63 -16.04 -0.15
C LYS A 196 -15.72 -16.80 -1.11
N GLU A 197 -15.11 -16.14 -2.08
CA GLU A 197 -14.16 -16.73 -3.02
C GLU A 197 -12.95 -17.30 -2.29
N LEU A 198 -12.37 -16.56 -1.33
CA LEU A 198 -11.28 -17.06 -0.48
C LEU A 198 -11.67 -18.36 0.24
N SER A 199 -12.88 -18.43 0.79
CA SER A 199 -13.37 -19.66 1.44
C SER A 199 -13.49 -20.83 0.48
N LEU A 200 -13.92 -20.60 -0.77
CA LEU A 200 -14.14 -21.65 -1.76
C LEU A 200 -12.84 -22.23 -2.34
N ILE A 201 -11.80 -21.41 -2.48
CA ILE A 201 -10.51 -21.85 -3.02
C ILE A 201 -9.66 -22.57 -1.98
N SER A 202 -9.83 -22.25 -0.70
CA SER A 202 -9.04 -22.85 0.38
C SER A 202 -9.33 -24.35 0.55
N ASP A 203 -10.56 -24.80 0.24
CA ASP A 203 -10.94 -26.22 0.23
C ASP A 203 -10.31 -27.01 -0.94
N ARG A 204 -9.72 -26.35 -1.94
CA ARG A 204 -9.19 -26.97 -3.17
C ARG A 204 -7.67 -27.01 -3.27
N PHE A 205 -6.96 -26.27 -2.42
CA PHE A 205 -5.50 -26.16 -2.41
C PHE A 205 -4.85 -26.74 -1.14
N GLY A 206 -5.63 -27.37 -0.26
CA GLY A 206 -5.16 -28.12 0.93
C GLY A 206 -5.07 -29.62 0.69
#